data_AF-A0A0S8D137-F1
#
_entry.id   AF-A0A0S8D137-F1
#
_cell.length_a   1.000
_cell.length_b   1.000
_cell.length_c   1.000
_cell.angle_alpha   90.00
_cell.angle_beta   90.00
_cell.angle_gamma   90.00
#
_symmetry.space_group_name_H-M   'P 1'
#
loop_
_entity.id
_entity.type
_entity.pdbx_description
1 polymer ?
#
loop_
_entity_poly.entity_id
_entity_poly.type
_entity_poly.pdbx_seq_one_letter_code
_entity_poly.pdbx_strand_id
1 'polypeptide(L)'
;MTVKIRCDYISWSRFYSLSRKLSCRVHDSGFKPDIIIAIGRGGYMPARIISDFLHVMNLTSLKIEHYRGTQKKKLALVRYPL
;
A
#
# COMPACT_ATOMS: atom_id res chain seq x y z
N MET A 1 -5.58 34.41 0.24
CA MET A 1 -5.37 33.80 -1.09
C MET A 1 -5.51 32.29 -0.95
N THR A 2 -6.55 31.68 -1.53
CA THR A 2 -6.78 30.24 -1.46
C THR A 2 -5.95 29.53 -2.51
N VAL A 3 -4.96 28.75 -2.09
CA VAL A 3 -4.12 27.94 -2.99
C VAL A 3 -4.98 26.80 -3.54
N LYS A 4 -5.14 26.72 -4.87
CA LYS A 4 -5.79 25.57 -5.51
C LYS A 4 -4.87 24.35 -5.42
N ILE A 5 -5.34 23.30 -4.77
CA ILE A 5 -4.66 22.01 -4.69
C ILE A 5 -5.25 21.10 -5.76
N ARG A 6 -4.41 20.45 -6.56
CA ARG A 6 -4.85 19.40 -7.48
C ARG A 6 -5.18 18.15 -6.68
N CYS A 7 -6.43 17.70 -6.75
CA CYS A 7 -6.92 16.51 -6.06
C CYS A 7 -7.53 15.55 -7.08
N ASP A 8 -7.17 14.28 -6.99
CA ASP A 8 -7.80 13.21 -7.76
C ASP A 8 -8.70 12.39 -6.85
N TYR A 9 -9.99 12.29 -7.18
CA TYR A 9 -10.91 11.38 -6.50
C TYR A 9 -10.71 9.95 -6.99
N ILE A 10 -10.51 9.02 -6.06
CA ILE A 10 -10.40 7.59 -6.34
C ILE A 10 -11.64 6.92 -5.78
N SER A 11 -12.55 6.52 -6.69
CA SER A 11 -13.70 5.68 -6.33
C SER A 11 -13.24 4.28 -5.90
N TRP A 12 -14.11 3.56 -5.18
CA TRP A 12 -13.86 2.17 -4.81
C TRP A 12 -13.63 1.27 -6.04
N SER A 13 -14.43 1.45 -7.11
CA SER A 13 -14.27 0.69 -8.35
C SER A 13 -12.92 0.92 -9.01
N ARG A 14 -12.44 2.16 -9.05
CA ARG A 14 -11.11 2.50 -9.57
C ARG A 14 -10.01 1.91 -8.71
N PHE A 15 -10.12 2.02 -7.39
CA PHE A 15 -9.19 1.42 -6.44
C PHE A 15 -9.09 -0.10 -6.61
N TYR A 16 -10.23 -0.80 -6.64
CA TYR A 16 -10.28 -2.26 -6.83
C TYR A 16 -9.68 -2.68 -8.17
N SER A 17 -9.99 -1.96 -9.25
CA SER A 17 -9.40 -2.20 -10.57
C SER A 17 -7.88 -2.01 -10.59
N LEU A 18 -7.35 -1.01 -9.87
CA LEU A 18 -5.90 -0.79 -9.75
C LEU A 18 -5.23 -1.93 -8.97
N SER A 19 -5.84 -2.40 -7.88
CA SER A 19 -5.37 -3.56 -7.13
C SER A 19 -5.35 -4.82 -8.00
N ARG A 20 -6.43 -5.10 -8.75
CA ARG A 20 -6.49 -6.23 -9.69
C ARG A 20 -5.38 -6.14 -10.75
N LYS A 21 -5.18 -4.96 -11.33
CA LYS A 21 -4.12 -4.74 -12.33
C LYS A 21 -2.73 -5.00 -11.76
N LEU A 22 -2.48 -4.64 -10.50
CA LEU A 22 -1.23 -4.96 -9.84
C LEU A 22 -1.09 -6.48 -9.60
N SER A 23 -2.13 -7.16 -9.13
CA SER A 23 -2.12 -8.61 -8.96
C SER A 23 -1.83 -9.35 -10.27
N CYS A 24 -2.45 -8.94 -11.39
CA CYS A 24 -2.15 -9.52 -12.71
C CYS A 24 -0.68 -9.33 -13.07
N ARG A 25 -0.11 -8.13 -12.89
CA ARG A 25 1.32 -7.90 -13.19
C ARG A 25 2.26 -8.75 -12.34
N VAL A 26 1.90 -9.02 -11.08
CA VAL A 26 2.68 -9.91 -10.21
C VAL A 26 2.58 -11.35 -10.70
N HIS A 27 1.39 -11.80 -11.10
CA HIS A 27 1.21 -13.14 -11.67
C HIS A 27 1.97 -13.31 -12.99
N ASP A 28 1.83 -12.34 -13.90
CA ASP A 28 2.43 -12.36 -15.24
C ASP A 28 3.97 -12.31 -15.20
N SER A 29 4.56 -11.78 -14.12
CA SER A 29 6.01 -11.79 -13.94
C SER A 29 6.57 -13.14 -13.50
N GLY A 30 5.72 -14.10 -13.16
CA GLY A 30 6.12 -15.39 -12.59
C GLY A 30 6.58 -15.30 -11.12
N PHE A 31 6.47 -14.13 -10.49
CA PHE A 31 6.80 -13.97 -9.08
C PHE A 31 5.73 -14.61 -8.19
N LYS A 32 6.16 -15.53 -7.31
CA LYS A 32 5.29 -16.27 -6.39
C LYS A 32 5.59 -15.85 -4.94
N PRO A 33 4.92 -14.81 -4.42
CA PRO A 33 5.19 -14.35 -3.05
C PRO A 33 4.61 -15.32 -2.01
N ASP A 34 5.43 -15.72 -1.04
CA ASP A 34 4.99 -16.51 0.12
C ASP A 34 4.32 -15.65 1.22
N ILE A 35 4.60 -14.34 1.23
CA ILE A 35 4.08 -13.37 2.20
C ILE A 35 3.89 -12.00 1.54
N ILE A 36 2.85 -11.29 1.98
CA ILE A 36 2.62 -9.88 1.63
C ILE A 36 2.87 -9.02 2.87
N ILE A 37 3.68 -7.97 2.72
CA ILE A 37 3.97 -7.01 3.78
C ILE A 37 3.36 -5.66 3.41
N ALA A 38 2.28 -5.29 4.10
CA ALA A 38 1.60 -4.01 3.90
C ALA A 38 2.35 -2.87 4.58
N ILE A 39 2.61 -1.78 3.86
CA ILE A 39 3.14 -0.55 4.46
C ILE A 39 2.00 0.24 5.10
N GLY A 40 1.95 0.24 6.43
CA GLY A 40 0.90 0.92 7.18
C GLY A 40 1.05 2.45 7.17
N ARG A 41 -0.05 3.21 7.04
CA ARG A 41 -1.47 2.79 6.97
C ARG A 41 -1.99 2.60 5.54
N GLY A 42 -1.38 3.26 4.55
CA GLY A 42 -1.92 3.32 3.18
C GLY A 42 -1.95 1.97 2.45
N GLY A 43 -1.08 1.04 2.83
CA GLY A 43 -0.96 -0.28 2.22
C GLY A 43 -1.97 -1.31 2.70
N TYR A 44 -2.75 -1.07 3.76
CA TYR A 44 -3.63 -2.08 4.35
C TYR A 44 -4.69 -2.59 3.37
N MET A 45 -5.47 -1.66 2.79
CA MET A 45 -6.51 -2.02 1.84
C MET A 45 -5.99 -2.68 0.55
N PRO A 46 -4.97 -2.15 -0.14
CA PRO A 46 -4.48 -2.79 -1.36
C PRO A 46 -3.86 -4.15 -1.06
N ALA A 47 -3.09 -4.29 0.03
CA ALA A 47 -2.51 -5.57 0.40
C ALA A 47 -3.58 -6.64 0.67
N ARG A 48 -4.68 -6.27 1.33
CA ARG A 48 -5.81 -7.20 1.54
C ARG A 48 -6.43 -7.67 0.22
N ILE A 49 -6.75 -6.76 -0.70
CA ILE A 49 -7.34 -7.13 -2.00
C ILE A 49 -6.35 -7.96 -2.84
N ILE A 50 -5.08 -7.58 -2.84
CA ILE A 50 -4.05 -8.29 -3.62
C ILE A 50 -3.84 -9.70 -3.07
N SER A 51 -3.87 -9.87 -1.74
CA SER A 51 -3.75 -11.18 -1.10
C SER A 51 -4.84 -12.15 -1.53
N ASP A 52 -6.06 -11.66 -1.77
CA ASP A 52 -7.15 -12.49 -2.32
C ASP A 52 -6.89 -12.91 -3.76
N PHE A 53 -6.48 -11.95 -4.61
CA PHE A 53 -6.19 -12.27 -6.01
C PHE A 53 -5.02 -13.25 -6.19
N LEU A 54 -4.00 -13.14 -5.34
CA LEU A 54 -2.81 -13.99 -5.41
C LEU A 54 -2.94 -15.27 -4.58
N HIS A 55 -4.03 -15.44 -3.83
CA HIS A 55 -4.24 -16.55 -2.90
C HIS A 55 -3.12 -16.71 -1.86
N VAL A 56 -2.61 -15.59 -1.34
CA VAL A 56 -1.54 -15.56 -0.33
C VAL A 56 -2.14 -15.23 1.03
N MET A 57 -2.14 -16.21 1.94
CA MET A 57 -2.75 -16.05 3.27
C MET A 57 -1.82 -15.35 4.27
N ASN A 58 -0.50 -15.45 4.07
CA ASN A 58 0.47 -14.78 4.93
C ASN A 58 0.47 -13.28 4.58
N LEU A 59 -0.21 -12.49 5.40
CA LEU A 59 -0.29 -11.04 5.27
C LEU A 59 0.06 -10.40 6.61
N THR A 60 1.07 -9.53 6.60
CA THR A 60 1.46 -8.75 7.78
C THR A 60 1.68 -7.28 7.40
N SER A 61 2.03 -6.42 8.36
CA SER A 61 2.24 -5.01 8.09
C SER A 61 3.40 -4.40 8.86
N LEU A 62 4.08 -3.45 8.22
CA LEU A 62 5.11 -2.60 8.83
C LEU A 62 4.60 -1.17 8.91
N LYS A 63 4.61 -0.59 10.12
CA LYS A 63 4.28 0.83 10.29
C LYS A 63 5.52 1.69 10.04
N ILE A 64 5.46 2.50 9.00
CA ILE A 64 6.50 3.48 8.67
C ILE A 64 6.04 4.86 9.12
N GLU A 65 6.92 5.57 9.85
CA GLU A 65 6.68 6.96 10.24
C GLU A 65 7.68 7.90 9.57
N HIS A 66 7.14 8.94 8.92
CA HIS A 66 7.91 10.01 8.29
C HIS A 66 7.82 11.35 9.06
N TYR A 67 7.04 11.39 10.16
CA TYR A 67 6.69 12.62 10.88
C TYR A 67 6.77 12.39 12.39
N ARG A 68 7.57 13.22 13.09
CA ARG A 68 7.31 13.58 14.50
C ARG A 68 7.08 15.10 14.50
N GLY A 69 5.82 15.53 14.49
CA GLY A 69 5.44 16.95 14.49
C GLY A 69 5.43 17.62 13.09
N THR A 70 5.56 18.95 13.07
CA THR A 70 5.47 19.82 11.87
C THR A 70 6.67 19.72 10.92
N GLN A 71 7.72 18.97 11.29
CA GLN A 71 8.92 18.78 10.48
C GLN A 71 8.92 17.39 9.83
N LYS A 72 8.91 17.36 8.49
CA LYS A 72 9.21 16.15 7.71
C LYS A 72 10.66 15.75 7.97
N LYS A 73 10.90 14.60 8.61
CA LYS A 73 12.25 14.02 8.64
C LYS A 73 12.55 13.42 7.27
N LYS A 74 13.78 13.62 6.78
CA LYS A 74 14.25 12.99 5.53
C LYS A 74 14.32 11.45 5.61
N LEU A 75 14.37 10.89 6.82
CA LEU A 75 14.55 9.47 7.08
C LEU A 75 13.23 8.81 7.46
N ALA A 76 12.89 7.72 6.76
CA ALA A 76 11.79 6.84 7.10
C ALA A 76 12.24 5.92 8.26
N LEU A 77 11.45 5.86 9.34
CA LEU A 77 11.71 4.97 10.45
C LEU A 77 10.65 3.87 10.52
N VAL A 78 11.09 2.62 10.64
CA VAL A 78 10.22 1.50 10.99
C VAL A 78 9.95 1.58 12.47
N ARG A 79 8.72 1.91 12.87
CA ARG A 79 8.39 2.09 14.30
C ARG A 79 8.11 0.77 15.01
N TYR A 80 7.57 -0.20 14.27
CA TYR A 80 7.23 -1.53 14.76
C TYR A 80 7.76 -2.54 13.73
N PRO A 81 8.98 -3.05 13.90
CA PRO A 81 9.51 -4.12 13.06
C PRO A 81 8.75 -5.43 13.29
N LEU A 82 8.79 -6.32 12.30
CA LEU A 82 8.22 -7.68 12.37
C LEU A 82 9.07 -8.59 13.26
#